data_AF-A0A0C9XWX9-F1
#
_entry.id   AF-A0A0C9XWX9-F1
#
_cell.length_a   1.000
_cell.length_b   1.000
_cell.length_c   1.000
_cell.angle_alpha   90.00
_cell.angle_beta   90.00
_cell.angle_gamma   90.00
#
_symmetry.space_group_name_H-M   'P 1'
#
loop_
_entity.id
_entity.type
_entity.pdbx_description
1 polymer ?
#
loop_
_entity_poly.entity_id
_entity_poly.type
_entity_poly.pdbx_seq_one_letter_code
_entity_poly.pdbx_strand_id
1 'polypeptide(L)'
;SSSTRGRGRGRGLGNAPATPMERIPKIQWDDKDPNIRARTARLISWCNTYPETRIKLFSDSHQEAVNEGRRRQQMSMQKEVYFQQVADAVFTHDHNLHIRQLYAQYPSVFIKPIKSRFQSLRKKYNDANKTLGATGAGLTAMELREKPEMKRLLDKILNTFPWWEDLHGFWRMNPSYNTVFSTGDPGQDFAMEAQQFF
;
A
#
# COMPACT_ATOMS: atom_id res chain seq x y z
N SER A 1 -30.86 34.25 -58.59
CA SER A 1 -31.44 32.93 -58.92
C SER A 1 -30.58 32.29 -59.99
N SER A 2 -29.97 31.12 -59.89
CA SER A 2 -29.98 30.06 -58.87
C SER A 2 -28.71 29.23 -59.10
N SER A 3 -28.00 28.92 -58.02
CA SER A 3 -26.89 27.95 -57.98
C SER A 3 -27.39 26.70 -57.26
N THR A 4 -27.32 25.52 -57.90
CA THR A 4 -27.48 24.18 -57.30
C THR A 4 -27.41 23.14 -58.43
N ARG A 5 -26.86 21.93 -58.32
CA ARG A 5 -26.04 21.23 -57.32
C ARG A 5 -25.57 19.95 -58.02
N GLY A 6 -24.27 19.72 -58.13
CA GLY A 6 -23.73 18.42 -58.57
C GLY A 6 -23.91 17.38 -57.48
N ARG A 7 -24.52 16.23 -57.83
CA ARG A 7 -24.67 15.06 -56.96
C ARG A 7 -23.36 14.25 -56.93
N GLY A 8 -22.60 14.35 -55.84
CA GLY A 8 -21.54 13.41 -55.50
C GLY A 8 -22.04 12.41 -54.46
N ARG A 9 -22.20 11.13 -54.84
CA ARG A 9 -22.47 10.03 -53.90
C ARG A 9 -21.16 9.65 -53.20
N GLY A 10 -20.95 10.12 -51.97
CA GLY A 10 -19.94 9.57 -51.07
C GLY A 10 -20.41 8.21 -50.53
N ARG A 11 -19.69 7.14 -50.87
CA ARG A 11 -19.80 5.85 -50.18
C ARG A 11 -19.37 6.05 -48.72
N GLY A 12 -20.32 5.88 -47.80
CA GLY A 12 -20.01 5.80 -46.38
C GLY A 12 -19.11 4.59 -46.13
N LEU A 13 -17.89 4.84 -45.68
CA LEU A 13 -17.08 3.85 -44.99
C LEU A 13 -17.85 3.49 -43.72
N GLY A 14 -18.36 2.27 -43.67
CA GLY A 14 -18.99 1.72 -42.47
C GLY A 14 -17.96 1.74 -41.35
N ASN A 15 -18.24 2.53 -40.31
CA ASN A 15 -17.55 2.38 -39.03
C ASN A 15 -17.78 0.94 -38.58
N ALA A 16 -16.70 0.15 -38.52
CA ALA A 16 -16.72 -1.11 -37.81
C ALA A 16 -17.20 -0.83 -36.37
N PRO A 17 -18.14 -1.62 -35.81
CA PRO A 17 -18.54 -1.44 -34.42
C PRO A 17 -17.30 -1.58 -33.55
N ALA A 18 -16.99 -0.54 -32.78
CA ALA A 18 -15.94 -0.60 -31.77
C ALA A 18 -16.21 -1.83 -30.90
N THR A 19 -15.25 -2.75 -30.85
CA THR A 19 -15.31 -3.92 -29.97
C THR A 19 -15.63 -3.40 -28.57
N PRO A 20 -16.67 -3.91 -27.88
CA PRO A 20 -17.00 -3.42 -26.55
C PRO A 20 -15.76 -3.55 -25.68
N MET A 21 -15.25 -2.43 -25.15
CA MET A 21 -14.16 -2.47 -24.17
C MET A 21 -14.61 -3.41 -23.05
N GLU A 22 -13.95 -4.56 -22.94
CA GLU A 22 -14.23 -5.50 -21.87
C GLU A 22 -14.07 -4.74 -20.55
N ARG A 23 -15.15 -4.69 -19.76
CA ARG A 23 -15.14 -3.96 -18.51
C ARG A 23 -14.16 -4.66 -17.58
N ILE A 24 -13.04 -4.02 -17.31
CA ILE A 24 -12.04 -4.54 -16.38
C ILE A 24 -12.75 -4.77 -15.04
N PRO A 25 -12.78 -6.03 -14.55
CA PRO A 25 -13.50 -6.37 -13.34
C PRO A 25 -12.86 -5.64 -12.16
N LYS A 26 -13.71 -5.20 -11.23
CA LYS A 26 -13.25 -4.64 -9.97
C LYS A 26 -12.47 -5.74 -9.23
N ILE A 27 -11.16 -5.53 -9.06
CA ILE A 27 -10.32 -6.44 -8.27
C ILE A 27 -10.79 -6.41 -6.81
N GLN A 28 -11.25 -7.56 -6.34
CA GLN A 28 -11.67 -7.76 -4.96
C GLN A 28 -10.48 -8.20 -4.10
N TRP A 29 -10.47 -7.75 -2.86
CA TRP A 29 -9.44 -8.09 -1.86
C TRP A 29 -10.09 -8.81 -0.68
N ASP A 30 -10.53 -10.05 -0.89
CA ASP A 30 -11.03 -10.94 0.16
C ASP A 30 -9.92 -11.84 0.71
N ASP A 31 -9.55 -11.64 1.97
CA ASP A 31 -8.47 -12.40 2.63
C ASP A 31 -8.87 -13.84 2.95
N LYS A 32 -10.13 -14.22 2.75
CA LYS A 32 -10.58 -15.62 2.88
C LYS A 32 -10.30 -16.43 1.61
N ASP A 33 -10.22 -15.78 0.46
CA ASP A 33 -9.91 -16.44 -0.82
C ASP A 33 -8.40 -16.74 -0.91
N PRO A 34 -8.00 -18.02 -1.11
CA PRO A 34 -6.58 -18.39 -1.17
C PRO A 34 -5.82 -17.71 -2.31
N ASN A 35 -6.46 -17.44 -3.45
CA ASN A 35 -5.83 -16.74 -4.58
C ASN A 35 -5.55 -15.28 -4.22
N ILE A 36 -6.47 -14.64 -3.52
CA ILE A 36 -6.31 -13.25 -3.06
C ILE A 36 -5.29 -13.15 -1.93
N ARG A 37 -5.25 -14.14 -1.02
CA ARG A 37 -4.17 -14.26 -0.04
C ARG A 37 -2.82 -14.37 -0.73
N ALA A 38 -2.71 -15.16 -1.79
CA ALA A 38 -1.47 -15.26 -2.59
C ALA A 38 -1.09 -13.92 -3.25
N ARG A 39 -2.05 -13.14 -3.75
CA ARG A 39 -1.77 -11.78 -4.26
C ARG A 39 -1.20 -10.88 -3.16
N THR A 40 -1.78 -10.92 -1.97
CA THR A 40 -1.28 -10.14 -0.82
C THR A 40 0.12 -10.60 -0.41
N ALA A 41 0.35 -11.91 -0.37
CA ALA A 41 1.67 -12.46 -0.06
C ALA A 41 2.73 -12.00 -1.08
N ARG A 42 2.42 -12.02 -2.38
CA ARG A 42 3.33 -11.50 -3.43
C ARG A 42 3.60 -10.01 -3.26
N LEU A 43 2.57 -9.22 -2.93
CA LEU A 43 2.71 -7.79 -2.66
C LEU A 43 3.64 -7.52 -1.47
N ILE A 44 3.45 -8.22 -0.35
CA ILE A 44 4.29 -8.09 0.85
C ILE A 44 5.71 -8.59 0.59
N SER A 45 5.86 -9.74 -0.08
CA SER A 45 7.15 -10.30 -0.47
C SER A 45 7.94 -9.33 -1.35
N TRP A 46 7.29 -8.64 -2.28
CA TRP A 46 7.93 -7.61 -3.09
C TRP A 46 8.44 -6.45 -2.22
N CYS A 47 7.64 -5.97 -1.26
CA CYS A 47 8.09 -4.93 -0.32
C CYS A 47 9.30 -5.36 0.52
N ASN A 48 9.38 -6.64 0.92
CA ASN A 48 10.54 -7.19 1.60
C ASN A 48 11.79 -7.30 0.70
N THR A 49 11.59 -7.65 -0.57
CA THR A 49 12.68 -7.83 -1.54
C THR A 49 13.33 -6.49 -1.93
N TYR A 50 12.56 -5.40 -1.95
CA TYR A 50 13.00 -4.09 -2.42
C TYR A 50 12.87 -3.01 -1.34
N PRO A 51 13.71 -3.02 -0.28
CA PRO A 51 13.59 -2.12 0.87
C PRO A 51 13.75 -0.64 0.50
N GLU A 52 14.67 -0.29 -0.40
CA GLU A 52 14.85 1.09 -0.89
C GLU A 52 13.59 1.59 -1.60
N THR A 53 13.00 0.75 -2.45
CA THR A 53 11.77 1.08 -3.17
C THR A 53 10.58 1.15 -2.22
N ARG A 54 10.53 0.28 -1.21
CA ARG A 54 9.53 0.30 -0.13
C ARG A 54 9.59 1.62 0.66
N ILE A 55 10.78 2.10 1.01
CA ILE A 55 10.96 3.39 1.68
C ILE A 55 10.38 4.53 0.82
N LYS A 56 10.64 4.52 -0.49
CA LYS A 56 10.06 5.51 -1.42
C LYS A 56 8.53 5.39 -1.55
N LEU A 57 7.99 4.17 -1.42
CA LEU A 57 6.55 3.90 -1.51
C LEU A 57 5.79 4.40 -0.26
N PHE A 58 6.33 4.14 0.93
CA PHE A 58 5.70 4.49 2.21
C PHE A 58 6.20 5.78 2.83
N SER A 59 7.20 6.41 2.21
CA SER A 59 7.98 7.52 2.76
C SER A 59 8.80 7.10 3.99
N ASP A 60 10.01 7.60 4.02
CA ASP A 60 10.96 7.31 5.10
C ASP A 60 10.53 7.94 6.42
N SER A 61 10.73 7.20 7.52
CA SER A 61 10.51 7.73 8.87
C SER A 61 11.62 8.72 9.21
N HIS A 62 11.23 9.89 9.70
CA HIS A 62 12.21 10.89 10.14
C HIS A 62 13.05 10.36 11.32
N GLN A 63 12.40 9.70 12.28
CA GLN A 63 13.06 9.19 13.47
C GLN A 63 14.08 8.10 13.16
N GLU A 64 13.74 7.15 12.28
CA GLU A 64 14.67 6.08 11.88
C GLU A 64 15.87 6.66 11.14
N ALA A 65 15.66 7.62 10.23
CA ALA A 65 16.75 8.29 9.54
C ALA A 65 17.70 9.01 10.52
N VAL A 66 17.17 9.70 11.53
CA VAL A 66 17.96 10.37 12.58
C VAL A 66 18.72 9.34 13.43
N ASN A 67 18.06 8.29 13.90
CA ASN A 67 18.67 7.24 14.72
C ASN A 67 19.79 6.50 13.97
N GLU A 68 19.66 6.31 12.67
CA GLU A 68 20.65 5.67 11.81
C GLU A 68 21.73 6.64 11.30
N GLY A 69 21.68 7.93 11.68
CA GLY A 69 22.65 8.94 11.25
C GLY A 69 22.63 9.22 9.73
N ARG A 70 21.55 8.85 9.05
CA ARG A 70 21.40 8.99 7.60
C ARG A 70 20.44 10.12 7.24
N ARG A 71 20.59 10.68 6.04
CA ARG A 71 19.60 11.63 5.52
C ARG A 71 18.29 10.89 5.21
N ARG A 72 17.18 11.55 5.55
CA ARG A 72 15.84 11.06 5.22
C ARG A 72 15.70 10.92 3.69
N GLN A 73 15.32 9.74 3.23
CA GLN A 73 15.09 9.51 1.82
C GLN A 73 13.80 10.22 1.38
N GLN A 74 13.94 11.10 0.38
CA GLN A 74 12.81 11.74 -0.28
C GLN A 74 12.49 11.04 -1.60
N MET A 75 11.26 11.19 -2.05
CA MET A 75 10.83 10.61 -3.32
C MET A 75 11.59 11.24 -4.49
N SER A 76 12.18 10.41 -5.36
CA SER A 76 12.88 10.86 -6.57
C SER A 76 12.09 10.65 -7.87
N MET A 77 11.01 9.86 -7.86
CA MET A 77 10.14 9.56 -9.01
C MET A 77 8.67 9.72 -8.66
N GLN A 78 7.79 9.80 -9.67
CA GLN A 78 6.34 9.74 -9.47
C GLN A 78 5.95 8.42 -8.80
N LYS A 79 5.11 8.51 -7.76
CA LYS A 79 4.73 7.37 -6.89
C LYS A 79 4.12 6.20 -7.65
N GLU A 80 3.49 6.52 -8.77
CA GLU A 80 2.83 5.64 -9.73
C GLU A 80 3.78 4.59 -10.30
N VAL A 81 5.05 4.93 -10.53
CA VAL A 81 6.06 3.98 -11.04
C VAL A 81 6.26 2.82 -10.06
N TYR A 82 6.36 3.13 -8.76
CA TYR A 82 6.53 2.10 -7.73
C TYR A 82 5.26 1.25 -7.57
N PHE A 83 4.08 1.86 -7.68
CA PHE A 83 2.83 1.07 -7.69
C PHE A 83 2.71 0.18 -8.92
N GLN A 84 3.22 0.60 -10.07
CA GLN A 84 3.26 -0.25 -11.26
C GLN A 84 4.18 -1.46 -11.05
N GLN A 85 5.37 -1.27 -10.47
CA GLN A 85 6.28 -2.39 -10.15
C GLN A 85 5.66 -3.40 -9.17
N VAL A 86 4.90 -2.92 -8.18
CA VAL A 86 4.12 -3.81 -7.30
C VAL A 86 3.05 -4.55 -8.10
N ALA A 87 2.35 -3.89 -9.02
CA ALA A 87 1.35 -4.52 -9.88
C ALA A 87 1.98 -5.62 -10.75
N ASP A 88 3.17 -5.38 -11.32
CA ASP A 88 3.93 -6.37 -12.10
C ASP A 88 4.20 -7.63 -11.27
N ALA A 89 4.67 -7.45 -10.03
CA ALA A 89 4.97 -8.57 -9.13
C ALA A 89 3.73 -9.37 -8.73
N VAL A 90 2.56 -8.73 -8.66
CA VAL A 90 1.31 -9.36 -8.19
C VAL A 90 0.56 -10.05 -9.32
N PHE A 91 0.42 -9.40 -10.48
CA PHE A 91 -0.56 -9.78 -11.51
C PHE A 91 0.05 -10.50 -12.73
N THR A 92 1.34 -10.36 -13.02
CA THR A 92 2.00 -11.08 -14.12
C THR A 92 1.85 -12.60 -14.00
N HIS A 93 1.94 -13.09 -12.77
CA HIS A 93 1.83 -14.49 -12.40
C HIS A 93 0.57 -14.75 -11.56
N ASP A 94 -0.53 -14.05 -11.85
CA ASP A 94 -1.79 -14.28 -11.15
C ASP A 94 -2.33 -15.69 -11.36
N HIS A 95 -2.97 -16.29 -10.36
CA HIS A 95 -3.57 -17.63 -10.56
C HIS A 95 -4.75 -17.59 -11.54
N ASN A 96 -5.45 -16.45 -11.62
CA ASN A 96 -6.55 -16.27 -12.54
C ASN A 96 -6.02 -15.84 -13.91
N LEU A 97 -6.13 -16.73 -14.91
CA LEU A 97 -5.68 -16.49 -16.28
C LEU A 97 -6.32 -15.25 -16.91
N HIS A 98 -7.60 -15.00 -16.64
CA HIS A 98 -8.30 -13.82 -17.15
C HIS A 98 -7.71 -12.53 -16.56
N ILE A 99 -7.37 -12.53 -15.27
CA ILE A 99 -6.68 -11.39 -14.64
C ILE A 99 -5.28 -11.17 -15.24
N ARG A 100 -4.53 -12.23 -15.53
CA ARG A 100 -3.22 -12.11 -16.22
C ARG A 100 -3.37 -11.49 -17.61
N GLN A 101 -4.36 -11.94 -18.38
CA GLN A 101 -4.63 -11.43 -19.72
C GLN A 101 -5.02 -9.96 -19.69
N LEU A 102 -5.92 -9.59 -18.77
CA LEU A 102 -6.31 -8.19 -18.57
C LEU A 102 -5.14 -7.32 -18.12
N TYR A 103 -4.28 -7.84 -17.24
CA TYR A 103 -3.09 -7.13 -16.80
C TYR A 103 -2.12 -6.86 -17.96
N ALA A 104 -1.87 -7.87 -18.79
CA ALA A 104 -1.02 -7.74 -19.97
C ALA A 104 -1.55 -6.70 -20.97
N GLN A 105 -2.88 -6.58 -21.11
CA GLN A 105 -3.51 -5.61 -22.00
C GLN A 105 -3.56 -4.19 -21.39
N TYR A 106 -3.81 -4.07 -20.09
CA TYR A 106 -4.11 -2.80 -19.42
C TYR A 106 -3.37 -2.63 -18.09
N PRO A 107 -2.02 -2.67 -18.05
CA PRO A 107 -1.26 -2.74 -16.81
C PRO A 107 -1.47 -1.53 -15.88
N SER A 108 -1.63 -0.33 -16.45
CA SER A 108 -1.83 0.91 -15.67
C SER A 108 -3.14 0.93 -14.88
N VAL A 109 -4.17 0.20 -15.31
CA VAL A 109 -5.46 0.12 -14.61
C VAL A 109 -5.32 -0.59 -13.26
N PHE A 110 -4.30 -1.45 -13.12
CA PHE A 110 -4.06 -2.24 -11.91
C PHE A 110 -3.32 -1.48 -10.81
N ILE A 111 -2.81 -0.27 -11.08
CA ILE A 111 -2.23 0.62 -10.06
C ILE A 111 -3.29 0.94 -8.97
N LYS A 112 -4.52 1.25 -9.38
CA LYS A 112 -5.59 1.64 -8.45
C LYS A 112 -5.98 0.50 -7.49
N PRO A 113 -6.18 -0.74 -7.94
CA PRO A 113 -6.30 -1.91 -7.07
C PRO A 113 -5.18 -2.07 -6.04
N ILE A 114 -3.91 -1.87 -6.43
CA ILE A 114 -2.77 -1.95 -5.49
C ILE A 114 -2.87 -0.85 -4.41
N LYS A 115 -3.12 0.40 -4.82
CA LYS A 115 -3.33 1.52 -3.87
C LYS A 115 -4.45 1.21 -2.87
N SER A 116 -5.58 0.71 -3.37
CA SER A 116 -6.73 0.31 -2.54
C SER A 116 -6.36 -0.81 -1.56
N ARG A 117 -5.54 -1.78 -1.99
CA ARG A 117 -5.08 -2.86 -1.10
C ARG A 117 -4.24 -2.31 0.04
N PHE A 118 -3.24 -1.47 -0.24
CA PHE A 118 -2.42 -0.87 0.82
C PHE A 118 -3.24 -0.06 1.82
N GLN A 119 -4.24 0.68 1.36
CA GLN A 119 -5.17 1.39 2.25
C GLN A 119 -5.93 0.42 3.18
N SER A 120 -6.42 -0.70 2.63
CA SER A 120 -7.10 -1.72 3.44
C SER A 120 -6.17 -2.40 4.44
N LEU A 121 -4.93 -2.71 4.05
CA LEU A 121 -3.90 -3.29 4.92
C LEU A 121 -3.53 -2.32 6.04
N ARG A 122 -3.35 -1.04 5.73
CA ARG A 122 -3.10 0.00 6.73
C ARG A 122 -4.24 0.09 7.74
N LYS A 123 -5.50 0.01 7.29
CA LYS A 123 -6.64 0.00 8.21
C LYS A 123 -6.59 -1.20 9.16
N LYS A 124 -6.43 -2.41 8.63
CA LYS A 124 -6.32 -3.65 9.43
C LYS A 124 -5.15 -3.61 10.40
N TYR A 125 -4.00 -3.11 9.95
CA TYR A 125 -2.82 -2.90 10.77
C TYR A 125 -3.09 -1.97 11.96
N ASN A 126 -3.72 -0.83 11.73
CA ASN A 126 -4.05 0.09 12.83
C ASN A 126 -5.11 -0.49 13.77
N ASP A 127 -6.08 -1.25 13.26
CA ASP A 127 -7.07 -1.94 14.10
C ASP A 127 -6.40 -3.03 14.98
N ALA A 128 -5.41 -3.75 14.44
CA ALA A 128 -4.57 -4.65 15.23
C ALA A 128 -3.73 -3.90 16.28
N ASN A 129 -3.10 -2.77 15.90
CA ASN A 129 -2.29 -1.99 16.84
C ASN A 129 -3.10 -1.38 17.99
N LYS A 130 -4.40 -1.06 17.78
CA LYS A 130 -5.28 -0.65 18.89
C LYS A 130 -5.41 -1.75 19.95
N THR A 131 -5.35 -3.02 19.54
CA THR A 131 -5.38 -4.17 20.45
C THR A 131 -4.10 -4.27 21.29
N LEU A 132 -2.96 -3.86 20.72
CA LEU A 132 -1.66 -3.81 21.41
C LEU A 132 -1.52 -2.58 22.34
N GLY A 133 -2.32 -1.54 22.11
CA GLY A 133 -2.23 -0.27 22.83
C GLY A 133 -0.95 0.52 22.49
N ALA A 134 -0.81 1.72 23.05
CA ALA A 134 0.32 2.61 22.78
C ALA A 134 1.68 1.96 23.11
N THR A 135 1.77 1.30 24.26
CA THR A 135 3.00 0.62 24.72
C THR A 135 3.37 -0.56 23.83
N GLY A 136 2.40 -1.33 23.33
CA GLY A 136 2.67 -2.47 22.46
C GLY A 136 2.93 -2.07 21.01
N ALA A 137 2.28 -1.02 20.51
CA ALA A 137 2.38 -0.59 19.10
C ALA A 137 3.75 -0.02 18.70
N GLY A 138 4.62 0.29 19.67
CA GLY A 138 6.01 0.71 19.42
C GLY A 138 7.06 -0.41 19.53
N LEU A 139 6.70 -1.55 20.13
CA LEU A 139 7.62 -2.67 20.34
C LEU A 139 7.76 -3.50 19.08
N THR A 140 8.96 -3.99 18.79
CA THR A 140 9.20 -5.02 17.77
C THR A 140 8.38 -6.28 18.06
N ALA A 141 8.16 -7.08 17.02
CA ALA A 141 7.55 -8.40 17.17
C ALA A 141 8.37 -9.33 18.10
N MET A 142 9.69 -9.12 18.22
CA MET A 142 10.55 -9.85 19.15
C MET A 142 10.28 -9.45 20.60
N GLU A 143 10.29 -8.15 20.91
CA GLU A 143 9.98 -7.62 22.25
C GLU A 143 8.55 -7.98 22.72
N LEU A 144 7.59 -8.02 21.79
CA LEU A 144 6.23 -8.46 22.09
C LEU A 144 6.18 -9.94 22.50
N ARG A 145 7.01 -10.80 21.92
CA ARG A 145 7.06 -12.24 22.23
C ARG A 145 7.69 -12.53 23.59
N GLU A 146 8.58 -11.66 24.07
CA GLU A 146 9.24 -11.78 25.37
C GLU A 146 8.29 -11.51 26.53
N LYS A 147 7.21 -10.75 26.30
CA LYS A 147 6.20 -10.42 27.32
C LYS A 147 5.00 -11.37 27.19
N PRO A 148 4.69 -12.23 28.19
CA PRO A 148 3.65 -13.26 28.05
C PRO A 148 2.26 -12.73 27.66
N GLU A 149 1.87 -11.58 28.19
CA GLU A 149 0.60 -10.92 27.86
C GLU A 149 0.57 -10.39 26.42
N MET A 150 1.65 -9.75 25.97
CA MET A 150 1.76 -9.21 24.61
C MET A 150 1.88 -10.33 23.58
N LYS A 151 2.60 -11.41 23.90
CA LYS A 151 2.67 -12.61 23.08
C LYS A 151 1.28 -13.18 22.80
N ARG A 152 0.43 -13.31 23.83
CA ARG A 152 -0.96 -13.79 23.66
C ARG A 152 -1.79 -12.88 22.75
N LEU A 153 -1.60 -11.56 22.82
CA LEU A 153 -2.26 -10.61 21.93
C LEU A 153 -1.73 -10.71 20.50
N LEU A 154 -0.41 -10.80 20.34
CA LEU A 154 0.25 -10.98 19.05
C LEU A 154 -0.22 -12.27 18.37
N ASP A 155 -0.30 -13.40 19.09
CA ASP A 155 -0.78 -14.67 18.55
C ASP A 155 -2.22 -14.56 18.02
N LYS A 156 -3.10 -13.83 18.73
CA LYS A 156 -4.47 -13.55 18.25
C LYS A 156 -4.50 -12.67 17.00
N ILE A 157 -3.62 -11.67 16.94
CA ILE A 157 -3.47 -10.81 15.76
C ILE A 157 -3.00 -11.64 14.57
N LEU A 158 -1.94 -12.44 14.72
CA LEU A 158 -1.37 -13.24 13.63
C LEU A 158 -2.34 -14.32 13.12
N ASN A 159 -3.21 -14.86 13.98
CA ASN A 159 -4.26 -15.79 13.57
C ASN A 159 -5.30 -15.17 12.63
N THR A 160 -5.58 -13.87 12.76
CA THR A 160 -6.61 -13.17 11.96
C THR A 160 -6.03 -12.27 10.87
N PHE A 161 -4.79 -11.84 11.04
CA PHE A 161 -4.07 -10.93 10.17
C PHE A 161 -2.59 -11.35 10.08
N PRO A 162 -2.29 -12.40 9.30
CA PRO A 162 -0.96 -13.02 9.28
C PRO A 162 0.15 -12.11 8.72
N TRP A 163 -0.20 -11.05 7.99
CA TRP A 163 0.75 -10.07 7.44
C TRP A 163 1.12 -8.96 8.43
N TRP A 164 0.62 -9.01 9.67
CA TRP A 164 0.86 -7.95 10.65
C TRP A 164 2.35 -7.71 10.86
N GLU A 165 3.15 -8.76 11.02
CA GLU A 165 4.57 -8.63 11.36
C GLU A 165 5.40 -7.97 10.25
N ASP A 166 5.18 -8.37 9.00
CA ASP A 166 5.81 -7.72 7.83
C ASP A 166 5.43 -6.24 7.78
N LEU A 167 4.14 -5.94 7.89
CA LEU A 167 3.64 -4.57 7.85
C LEU A 167 4.14 -3.74 9.04
N HIS A 168 4.28 -4.36 10.20
CA HIS A 168 4.85 -3.73 11.37
C HIS A 168 6.32 -3.37 11.13
N GLY A 169 7.09 -4.27 10.52
CA GLY A 169 8.45 -3.98 10.06
C GLY A 169 8.53 -2.81 9.07
N PHE A 170 7.46 -2.52 8.32
CA PHE A 170 7.43 -1.40 7.36
C PHE A 170 7.02 -0.07 8.00
N TRP A 171 6.12 -0.13 8.98
CA TRP A 171 5.31 1.02 9.39
C TRP A 171 5.43 1.39 10.86
N ARG A 172 6.02 0.54 11.70
CA ARG A 172 6.06 0.70 13.17
C ARG A 172 6.42 2.11 13.62
N MET A 173 7.51 2.66 13.09
CA MET A 173 8.04 3.98 13.49
C MET A 173 7.58 5.12 12.59
N ASN A 174 6.62 4.88 11.69
CA ASN A 174 6.12 5.90 10.78
C ASN A 174 4.73 6.37 11.24
N PRO A 175 4.59 7.58 11.83
CA PRO A 175 3.31 8.09 12.32
C PRO A 175 2.25 8.24 11.22
N SER A 176 2.67 8.34 9.96
CA SER A 176 1.75 8.34 8.82
C SER A 176 1.10 6.98 8.58
N TYR A 177 1.54 5.90 9.23
CA TYR A 177 0.99 4.56 9.06
C TYR A 177 0.65 3.86 10.37
N ASN A 178 1.39 4.12 11.45
CA ASN A 178 1.08 3.64 12.80
C ASN A 178 0.52 4.79 13.64
N THR A 179 -0.80 4.90 13.72
CA THR A 179 -1.47 6.02 14.39
C THR A 179 -1.57 5.82 15.91
N VAL A 180 -1.29 4.61 16.40
CA VAL A 180 -1.34 4.26 17.83
C VAL A 180 0.00 4.54 18.50
N PHE A 181 1.08 4.53 17.71
CA PHE A 181 2.39 4.94 18.17
C PHE A 181 2.43 6.46 18.33
N SER A 182 2.65 6.90 19.57
CA SER A 182 2.89 8.30 19.90
C SER A 182 4.39 8.50 20.13
N THR A 183 4.99 9.48 19.47
CA THR A 183 6.38 9.93 19.71
C THR A 183 6.47 10.91 20.88
N GLY A 184 5.48 10.91 21.79
CA GLY A 184 5.56 11.74 22.98
C GLY A 184 6.74 11.27 23.83
N ASP A 185 7.81 12.04 23.85
CA ASP A 185 8.91 11.84 24.79
C ASP A 185 8.32 11.76 26.21
N PRO A 186 8.61 10.73 27.01
CA PRO A 186 8.23 10.68 28.43
C PRO A 186 8.92 11.73 29.30
N GLY A 187 9.41 12.83 28.73
CA GLY A 187 10.23 13.84 29.39
C GLY A 187 10.26 15.22 28.72
N GLN A 188 9.46 15.49 27.68
CA GLN A 188 9.27 16.88 27.24
C GLN A 188 8.29 17.58 28.17
N ASP A 189 8.83 17.98 29.32
CA ASP A 189 8.21 18.97 30.19
C ASP A 189 8.31 20.34 29.48
N PHE A 190 7.35 20.62 28.61
CA PHE A 190 7.21 21.92 27.93
C PHE A 190 6.96 23.08 28.92
N ALA A 191 6.93 22.82 30.22
CA ALA A 191 6.90 23.85 31.25
C ALA A 191 8.24 24.58 31.44
N MET A 192 9.38 24.03 30.98
CA MET A 192 10.70 24.60 31.29
C MET A 192 11.27 25.56 30.24
N GLU A 193 10.80 25.52 28.98
CA GLU A 193 11.28 26.43 27.92
C GLU A 193 10.56 27.79 27.88
N ALA A 194 9.52 27.99 28.69
CA ALA A 194 8.78 29.26 28.75
C ALA A 194 9.40 30.33 29.68
N GLN A 195 10.47 30.01 30.42
CA GLN A 195 11.10 30.95 31.38
C GLN A 195 12.38 31.63 30.88
N GLN A 196 12.80 31.41 29.62
CA GLN A 196 13.95 32.14 29.05
C GLN A 196 13.58 33.36 28.19
N PHE A 197 12.30 33.74 28.18
CA PHE A 197 11.81 34.90 27.42
C PHE A 197 11.06 35.95 28.25
N PHE A 198 11.25 35.98 29.56
CA PHE A 198 10.79 37.09 30.42
C PHE A 198 11.95 37.68 31.21
#